data_AF-M0E452-F1
#
_entry.id   AF-M0E452-F1
#
_cell.length_a   1.000
_cell.length_b   1.000
_cell.length_c   1.000
_cell.angle_alpha   90.00
_cell.angle_beta   90.00
_cell.angle_gamma   90.00
#
_symmetry.space_group_name_H-M   'P 1'
#
loop_
_entity.id
_entity.type
_entity.pdbx_description
1 polymer ?
#
loop_
_entity_poly.entity_id
_entity_poly.type
_entity_poly.pdbx_seq_one_letter_code
_entity_poly.pdbx_strand_id
1 'polypeptide(L)'
;MSDDEVPADGSTADDDPFAAEIDRARDLLDGDGIEAVHVGVVRDGEVDTTFAQRSDGDSGGEGEGLRALALLAAHVRLVANEAGVDASTVAGDAATLAGQVERIPASTEDLPEE
;
A
#
# COMPACT_ATOMS: atom_id res chain seq x y z
N MET A 1 2.63 42.32 35.29
CA MET A 1 2.95 40.90 35.11
C MET A 1 1.94 40.40 34.10
N SER A 2 2.37 40.24 32.85
CA SER A 2 1.54 39.72 31.78
C SER A 2 1.73 38.21 31.79
N ASP A 3 0.68 37.46 32.12
CA ASP A 3 0.63 36.03 31.84
C ASP A 3 -0.10 35.86 30.51
N ASP A 4 0.71 35.73 29.47
CA ASP A 4 0.31 35.23 28.16
C ASP A 4 0.29 33.70 28.27
N GLU A 5 -0.83 33.15 28.76
CA GLU A 5 -1.08 31.71 28.68
C GLU A 5 -1.40 31.38 27.22
N VAL A 6 -0.39 30.87 26.53
CA VAL A 6 -0.51 30.24 25.21
C VAL A 6 -1.53 29.10 25.35
N PRO A 7 -2.64 29.06 24.58
CA PRO A 7 -3.56 27.96 24.67
C PRO A 7 -2.84 26.70 24.18
N ALA A 8 -2.80 25.69 25.04
CA ALA A 8 -2.39 24.33 24.67
C ALA A 8 -3.28 23.89 23.51
N ASP A 9 -2.66 23.74 22.33
CA ASP A 9 -3.28 23.15 21.16
C ASP A 9 -3.58 21.68 21.46
N GLY A 10 -4.77 21.46 22.02
CA GLY A 10 -5.31 20.17 22.40
C GLY A 10 -5.79 19.38 21.21
N SER A 11 -4.92 19.18 20.21
CA SER A 11 -5.16 18.14 19.21
C SER A 11 -4.84 16.81 19.88
N THR A 12 -5.87 16.20 20.48
CA THR A 12 -5.84 14.81 20.92
C THR A 12 -5.34 13.96 19.75
N ALA A 13 -4.26 13.21 19.97
CA ALA A 13 -3.68 12.31 18.96
C ALA A 13 -4.69 11.28 18.42
N ASP A 14 -5.83 11.12 19.10
CA ASP A 14 -6.96 10.27 18.72
C ASP A 14 -7.79 10.77 17.51
N ASP A 15 -7.57 12.00 17.03
CA ASP A 15 -8.35 12.56 15.90
C ASP A 15 -7.61 12.54 14.54
N ASP A 16 -6.37 12.04 14.48
CA ASP A 16 -5.66 11.90 13.20
C ASP A 16 -6.00 10.55 12.53
N PRO A 17 -6.81 10.53 11.46
CA PRO A 17 -7.18 9.29 10.78
C PRO A 17 -5.98 8.56 10.18
N PHE A 18 -4.90 9.29 9.84
CA PHE A 18 -3.68 8.68 9.34
C PHE A 18 -2.95 7.93 10.45
N ALA A 19 -2.73 8.57 11.61
CA ALA A 19 -2.12 7.92 12.77
C ALA A 19 -2.93 6.68 13.22
N ALA A 20 -4.26 6.78 13.24
CA ALA A 20 -5.13 5.67 13.60
C ALA A 20 -4.97 4.46 12.66
N GLU A 21 -4.84 4.68 11.35
CA GLU A 21 -4.63 3.56 10.41
C GLU A 21 -3.22 2.99 10.50
N ILE A 22 -2.20 3.80 10.84
CA ILE A 22 -0.85 3.31 11.12
C ILE A 22 -0.85 2.41 12.36
N ASP A 23 -1.54 2.80 13.44
CA ASP A 23 -1.61 2.00 14.66
C ASP A 23 -2.40 0.70 14.41
N ARG A 24 -3.51 0.77 13.66
CA ARG A 24 -4.23 -0.42 13.22
C ARG A 24 -3.35 -1.37 12.39
N ALA A 25 -2.53 -0.83 11.49
CA ALA A 25 -1.62 -1.63 10.68
C ALA A 25 -0.56 -2.32 11.56
N ARG A 26 -0.05 -1.64 12.59
CA ARG A 26 0.87 -2.25 13.57
C ARG A 26 0.19 -3.37 14.36
N ASP A 27 -1.02 -3.14 14.85
CA ASP A 27 -1.80 -4.16 15.57
C ASP A 27 -2.03 -5.42 14.71
N LEU A 28 -2.30 -5.24 13.40
CA LEU A 28 -2.43 -6.37 12.47
C LEU A 28 -1.12 -7.14 12.29
N LEU A 29 0.02 -6.45 12.27
CA LEU A 29 1.34 -7.05 12.12
C LEU A 29 1.85 -7.74 13.39
N ASP A 30 1.43 -7.25 14.56
CA ASP A 30 1.71 -7.87 15.85
C ASP A 30 0.83 -9.10 16.12
N GLY A 31 -0.16 -9.36 15.26
CA GLY A 31 -1.05 -10.50 15.34
C GLY A 31 -0.35 -11.85 15.12
N ASP A 32 -0.74 -12.86 15.90
CA ASP A 32 -0.30 -14.24 15.66
C ASP A 32 -0.96 -14.84 14.40
N GLY A 33 -0.28 -15.79 13.77
CA GLY A 33 -0.87 -16.57 12.66
C GLY A 33 -0.91 -15.86 11.30
N ILE A 34 -0.18 -14.74 11.13
CA ILE A 34 -0.04 -14.10 9.81
C ILE A 34 0.67 -15.05 8.84
N GLU A 35 -0.01 -15.37 7.73
CA GLU A 35 0.51 -16.26 6.68
C GLU A 35 1.12 -15.48 5.51
N ALA A 36 0.65 -14.26 5.25
CA ALA A 36 1.14 -13.41 4.16
C ALA A 36 0.95 -11.93 4.46
N VAL A 37 1.82 -11.10 3.88
CA VAL A 37 1.81 -9.65 4.02
C VAL A 37 2.21 -8.98 2.69
N HIS A 38 1.50 -7.91 2.36
CA HIS A 38 1.84 -6.98 1.29
C HIS A 38 1.78 -5.56 1.86
N VAL A 39 2.88 -4.81 1.78
CA VAL A 39 2.96 -3.42 2.27
C VAL A 39 3.40 -2.52 1.11
N GLY A 40 2.74 -1.38 0.98
CA GLY A 40 3.15 -0.27 0.13
C GLY A 40 3.26 1.01 0.94
N VAL A 41 4.35 1.74 0.79
CA VAL A 41 4.58 3.02 1.47
C VAL A 41 4.90 4.08 0.42
N VAL A 42 4.19 5.21 0.49
CA VAL A 42 4.50 6.39 -0.33
C VAL A 42 5.37 7.33 0.49
N ARG A 43 6.55 7.67 -0.01
CA ARG A 43 7.48 8.61 0.61
C ARG A 43 8.13 9.47 -0.46
N ASP A 44 8.10 10.79 -0.27
CA ASP A 44 8.74 11.75 -1.17
C ASP A 44 8.33 11.60 -2.65
N GLY A 45 7.11 11.10 -2.90
CA GLY A 45 6.60 10.84 -4.26
C GLY A 45 7.00 9.49 -4.85
N GLU A 46 7.80 8.71 -4.16
CA GLU A 46 8.17 7.34 -4.52
C GLU A 46 7.30 6.32 -3.79
N VAL A 47 7.15 5.13 -4.37
CA VAL A 47 6.35 4.03 -3.82
C VAL A 47 7.27 2.84 -3.56
N ASP A 48 7.49 2.52 -2.30
CA ASP A 48 8.20 1.31 -1.86
C ASP A 48 7.20 0.21 -1.57
N THR A 49 7.40 -0.99 -2.12
CA THR A 49 6.55 -2.16 -1.84
C THR A 49 7.36 -3.36 -1.39
N THR A 50 6.76 -4.17 -0.53
CA THR A 50 7.31 -5.47 -0.13
C THR A 50 6.20 -6.51 0.00
N PHE A 51 6.54 -7.75 -0.34
CA PHE A 51 5.65 -8.90 -0.24
C PHE A 51 6.40 -10.05 0.42
N ALA A 52 5.77 -10.68 1.41
CA ALA A 52 6.28 -11.89 2.04
C ALA A 52 5.13 -12.85 2.36
N GLN A 53 5.39 -14.14 2.23
CA GLN A 53 4.43 -15.19 2.57
C GLN A 53 5.18 -16.37 3.20
N ARG A 54 4.52 -17.10 4.08
CA ARG A 54 5.03 -18.36 4.62
C ARG A 54 4.67 -19.49 3.66
N SER A 55 5.66 -20.27 3.25
CA SER A 55 5.42 -21.54 2.56
C SER A 55 5.08 -22.60 3.61
N ASP A 56 3.82 -23.01 3.66
CA ASP A 56 3.47 -24.28 4.30
C ASP A 56 4.04 -25.38 3.40
N GLY A 57 5.21 -25.93 3.75
CA GLY A 57 6.03 -26.82 2.91
C GLY A 57 5.38 -28.13 2.41
N ASP A 58 4.07 -28.25 2.48
CA ASP A 58 3.24 -29.38 2.05
C ASP A 58 2.28 -29.02 0.89
N SER A 59 2.04 -27.73 0.60
CA SER A 59 1.24 -27.30 -0.53
C SER A 59 2.15 -26.75 -1.62
N GLY A 60 2.19 -27.40 -2.78
CA GLY A 60 2.87 -26.85 -3.97
C GLY A 60 2.43 -25.40 -4.26
N GLY A 61 3.24 -24.66 -5.02
CA GLY A 61 3.10 -23.21 -5.25
C GLY A 61 1.74 -22.68 -5.78
N GLU A 62 0.78 -23.55 -6.04
CA GLU A 62 -0.63 -23.17 -6.28
C GLU A 62 -1.26 -22.47 -5.06
N GLY A 63 -1.01 -22.94 -3.84
CA GLY A 63 -1.54 -22.29 -2.62
C GLY A 63 -0.93 -20.90 -2.36
N GLU A 64 0.31 -20.72 -2.77
CA GLU A 64 1.05 -19.46 -2.71
C GLU A 64 0.49 -18.42 -3.69
N GLY A 65 0.28 -18.82 -4.95
CA GLY A 65 -0.30 -17.95 -5.97
C GLY A 65 -1.72 -17.48 -5.62
N LEU A 66 -2.56 -18.35 -5.06
CA LEU A 66 -3.91 -17.97 -4.63
C LEU A 66 -3.90 -16.95 -3.48
N ARG A 67 -2.98 -17.05 -2.52
CA ARG A 67 -2.87 -16.08 -1.42
C ARG A 67 -2.44 -14.71 -1.90
N ALA A 68 -1.45 -14.64 -2.79
CA ALA A 68 -1.04 -13.40 -3.43
C ALA A 68 -2.22 -12.74 -4.20
N LEU A 69 -2.97 -13.54 -4.95
CA LEU A 69 -4.17 -13.06 -5.66
C LEU A 69 -5.27 -12.59 -4.71
N ALA A 70 -5.48 -13.27 -3.58
CA ALA A 70 -6.46 -12.87 -2.58
C ALA A 70 -6.09 -11.51 -1.94
N LEU A 71 -4.81 -11.30 -1.62
CA LEU A 71 -4.30 -10.02 -1.12
C LEU A 71 -4.48 -8.90 -2.15
N LEU A 72 -4.13 -9.16 -3.42
CA LEU A 72 -4.34 -8.21 -4.50
C LEU A 72 -5.83 -7.87 -4.66
N ALA A 73 -6.72 -8.87 -4.64
CA ALA A 73 -8.16 -8.65 -4.75
C ALA A 73 -8.70 -7.82 -3.58
N ALA A 74 -8.23 -8.05 -2.36
CA ALA A 74 -8.58 -7.23 -1.20
C ALA A 74 -8.11 -5.78 -1.38
N HIS A 75 -6.89 -5.58 -1.89
CA HIS A 75 -6.35 -4.25 -2.16
C HIS A 75 -7.14 -3.51 -3.24
N VAL A 76 -7.43 -4.16 -4.37
CA VAL A 76 -8.25 -3.59 -5.45
C VAL A 76 -9.62 -3.17 -4.94
N ARG A 77 -10.25 -3.97 -4.07
CA ARG A 77 -11.55 -3.64 -3.48
C ARG A 77 -11.46 -2.42 -2.55
N LEU A 78 -10.40 -2.32 -1.75
CA LEU A 78 -10.18 -1.16 -0.87
C LEU A 78 -10.03 0.13 -1.69
N VAL A 79 -9.18 0.12 -2.71
CA VAL A 79 -8.97 1.27 -3.61
C VAL A 79 -10.24 1.63 -4.37
N ALA A 80 -10.99 0.62 -4.85
CA ALA A 80 -12.26 0.84 -5.54
C ALA A 80 -13.29 1.58 -4.66
N ASN A 81 -13.39 1.19 -3.39
CA ASN A 81 -14.27 1.88 -2.44
C ASN A 81 -13.84 3.32 -2.19
N GLU A 82 -12.54 3.58 -2.05
CA GLU A 82 -12.00 4.93 -1.84
C GLU A 82 -12.20 5.83 -3.07
N ALA A 83 -11.96 5.28 -4.26
CA ALA A 83 -12.10 6.00 -5.53
C ALA A 83 -13.56 6.12 -6.01
N GLY A 84 -14.50 5.40 -5.42
CA GLY A 84 -15.90 5.39 -5.83
C GLY A 84 -16.14 4.78 -7.22
N VAL A 85 -15.31 3.81 -7.61
CA VAL A 85 -15.39 3.12 -8.92
C VAL A 85 -15.48 1.61 -8.75
N ASP A 86 -15.78 0.89 -9.84
CA ASP A 86 -15.80 -0.57 -9.81
C ASP A 86 -14.40 -1.18 -9.70
N ALA A 87 -14.30 -2.31 -8.98
CA ALA A 87 -13.06 -3.06 -8.83
C ALA A 87 -12.41 -3.46 -10.17
N SER A 88 -13.21 -3.74 -11.20
CA SER A 88 -12.71 -4.05 -12.55
C SER A 88 -12.03 -2.85 -13.21
N THR A 89 -12.48 -1.63 -12.94
CA THR A 89 -11.87 -0.40 -13.46
C THR A 89 -10.50 -0.20 -12.82
N VAL A 90 -10.42 -0.28 -11.49
CA VAL A 90 -9.13 -0.22 -10.76
C VAL A 90 -8.15 -1.27 -11.26
N ALA A 91 -8.59 -2.52 -11.45
CA ALA A 91 -7.74 -3.58 -11.95
C ALA A 91 -7.22 -3.30 -13.37
N GLY A 92 -8.07 -2.79 -14.26
CA GLY A 92 -7.69 -2.42 -15.63
C GLY A 92 -6.69 -1.25 -15.69
N ASP A 93 -6.93 -0.22 -14.89
CA ASP A 93 -6.05 0.95 -14.79
C ASP A 93 -4.69 0.57 -14.19
N ALA A 94 -4.69 -0.23 -13.11
CA ALA A 94 -3.46 -0.75 -12.51
C ALA A 94 -2.66 -1.61 -13.50
N ALA A 95 -3.32 -2.48 -14.27
CA ALA A 95 -2.67 -3.27 -15.32
C ALA A 95 -2.07 -2.37 -16.42
N THR A 96 -2.78 -1.30 -16.80
CA THR A 96 -2.28 -0.31 -17.77
C THR A 96 -1.03 0.41 -17.26
N LEU A 97 -1.05 0.87 -16.01
CA LEU A 97 0.09 1.54 -15.38
C LEU A 97 1.30 0.60 -15.24
N ALA A 98 1.08 -0.65 -14.81
CA ALA A 98 2.14 -1.65 -14.70
C ALA A 98 2.84 -1.88 -16.05
N GLY A 99 2.08 -1.95 -17.16
CA GLY A 99 2.62 -2.09 -18.51
C GLY A 99 3.30 -0.83 -19.09
N GLN A 100 3.18 0.32 -18.43
CA GLN A 100 3.90 1.55 -18.78
C GLN A 100 5.23 1.65 -18.02
N VAL A 101 5.30 1.16 -16.78
CA VAL A 101 6.53 1.13 -15.96
C VAL A 101 7.57 0.18 -16.56
N GLU A 102 7.16 -0.92 -17.19
CA GLU A 102 8.07 -1.77 -17.98
C GLU A 102 8.66 -1.06 -19.22
N ARG A 103 8.13 0.10 -19.59
CA ARG A 103 8.54 0.90 -20.75
C ARG A 103 9.32 2.16 -20.36
N ILE A 104 10.05 2.12 -19.24
CA ILE A 104 11.02 3.16 -18.89
C ILE A 104 12.32 2.90 -19.69
N PRO A 105 12.78 3.83 -20.54
CA PRO A 105 14.11 3.73 -21.14
C PRO A 105 15.14 3.65 -20.01
N ALA A 106 16.02 2.65 -20.07
CA ALA A 106 16.98 2.40 -18.99
C ALA A 106 18.03 3.52 -18.84
N SER A 107 18.11 4.45 -19.79
CA SER A 107 19.07 5.55 -19.78
C SER A 107 18.51 6.83 -20.42
N THR A 108 18.97 7.98 -19.91
CA THR A 108 18.81 9.31 -20.54
C THR A 108 19.44 9.39 -21.95
N GLU A 109 20.24 8.39 -22.33
CA GLU A 109 20.88 8.22 -23.64
C GLU A 109 19.95 7.67 -24.73
N ASP A 110 18.74 7.19 -24.37
CA ASP A 110 17.72 6.71 -25.31
C ASP A 110 16.73 7.80 -25.77
N LEU A 111 16.95 9.05 -25.37
CA LEU A 111 16.20 10.19 -25.89
C LEU A 111 16.69 10.48 -27.33
N PRO A 112 15.81 10.56 -28.35
CA PRO A 112 16.23 10.97 -29.68
C PRO A 112 16.78 12.39 -29.62
N GLU A 113 18.01 12.57 -30.12
CA GLU A 113 18.63 13.88 -30.29
C GLU A 113 17.79 14.68 -31.31
N GLU A 114 17.38 15.90 -30.95
CA GLU A 114 16.69 16.84 -31.85
C GLU A 114 17.60 17.32 -33.00
#